data_AF-A0A942FLD2-F1
#
_entry.id   AF-A0A942FLD2-F1
#
_cell.length_a   1.000
_cell.length_b   1.000
_cell.length_c   1.000
_cell.angle_alpha   90.00
_cell.angle_beta   90.00
_cell.angle_gamma   90.00
#
_symmetry.space_group_name_H-M   'P 1'
#
loop_
_entity.id
_entity.type
_entity.pdbx_description
1 polymer ?
#
loop_
_entity_poly.entity_id
_entity_poly.type
_entity_poly.pdbx_seq_one_letter_code
_entity_poly.pdbx_strand_id
1 'polypeptide(L)'
;MTKTPISDAARASGGWNQAWDQAAAFDAEWMEKFLDMGTHALRKGVLDPKTYEFLAIAVDASCTHMYSPGVKRHIARALDLGATPEEIMAVLQCVAVLGIHSVALGTPHLVDEMNARGMPVPEPKPELKED
;
A
#
# COMPACT_ATOMS: atom_id res chain seq x y z
N MET A 1 29.51 -3.42 -19.08
CA MET A 1 28.64 -2.61 -18.19
C MET A 1 27.73 -3.58 -17.47
N THR A 2 27.63 -3.51 -16.15
CA THR A 2 26.78 -4.43 -15.36
C THR A 2 25.33 -4.31 -15.82
N LYS A 3 24.67 -5.45 -16.02
CA LYS A 3 23.28 -5.52 -16.50
C LYS A 3 22.25 -5.11 -15.43
N THR A 4 22.70 -4.73 -14.23
CA THR A 4 21.83 -4.57 -13.04
C THR A 4 22.20 -3.38 -12.12
N PRO A 5 22.40 -2.15 -12.65
CA PRO A 5 22.87 -1.01 -11.84
C PRO A 5 21.96 -0.61 -10.66
N ILE A 6 20.65 -0.78 -10.77
CA ILE A 6 19.68 -0.47 -9.70
C ILE A 6 19.79 -1.50 -8.59
N SER A 7 19.85 -2.77 -8.97
CA SER A 7 20.04 -3.87 -8.02
C SER A 7 21.37 -3.72 -7.26
N ASP A 8 22.44 -3.34 -7.97
CA ASP A 8 23.76 -3.11 -7.37
C ASP A 8 23.74 -1.93 -6.38
N ALA A 9 23.09 -0.82 -6.76
CA ALA A 9 22.92 0.34 -5.88
C ALA A 9 22.08 0.02 -4.63
N ALA A 10 21.03 -0.80 -4.77
CA ALA A 10 20.23 -1.25 -3.64
C ALA A 10 21.07 -2.12 -2.68
N ARG A 11 21.94 -3.00 -3.18
CA ARG A 11 22.86 -3.78 -2.33
C ARG A 11 23.88 -2.90 -1.63
N ALA A 12 24.50 -1.97 -2.36
CA ALA A 12 25.52 -1.07 -1.80
C ALA A 12 24.97 -0.13 -0.73
N SER A 13 23.71 0.29 -0.85
CA SER A 13 23.05 1.17 0.13
C SER A 13 22.42 0.43 1.32
N GLY A 14 22.46 -0.91 1.33
CA GLY A 14 21.73 -1.72 2.32
C GLY A 14 20.22 -1.75 2.11
N GLY A 15 19.70 -1.11 1.05
CA GLY A 15 18.28 -1.12 0.67
C GLY A 15 17.81 -2.40 -0.05
N TRP A 16 18.71 -3.37 -0.24
CA TRP A 16 18.37 -4.64 -0.87
C TRP A 16 17.51 -5.49 0.06
N ASN A 17 16.34 -5.89 -0.42
CA ASN A 17 15.50 -6.85 0.27
C ASN A 17 15.98 -8.28 -0.03
N GLN A 18 16.38 -9.02 1.01
CA GLN A 18 16.84 -10.40 0.88
C GLN A 18 15.82 -11.32 0.19
N ALA A 19 14.51 -11.03 0.28
CA ALA A 19 13.50 -11.80 -0.44
C ALA A 19 13.64 -11.74 -1.98
N TRP A 20 14.44 -10.81 -2.52
CA TRP A 20 14.76 -10.71 -3.94
C TRP A 20 15.93 -11.59 -4.38
N ASP A 21 16.67 -12.22 -3.46
CA ASP A 21 17.88 -13.01 -3.79
C ASP A 21 17.58 -14.13 -4.79
N GLN A 22 16.51 -14.89 -4.55
CA GLN A 22 16.13 -16.01 -5.43
C GLN A 22 15.68 -15.52 -6.81
N ALA A 23 14.91 -14.44 -6.87
CA ALA A 23 14.46 -13.86 -8.14
C ALA A 23 15.65 -13.33 -8.95
N ALA A 24 16.58 -12.63 -8.30
CA ALA A 24 17.80 -12.13 -8.95
C ALA A 24 18.75 -13.24 -9.42
N ALA A 25 18.84 -14.34 -8.67
CA ALA A 25 19.64 -15.50 -9.06
C ALA A 25 19.02 -16.25 -10.26
N PHE A 26 17.69 -16.24 -10.37
CA PHE A 26 16.97 -16.89 -11.46
C PHE A 26 16.97 -16.04 -12.74
N ASP A 27 16.66 -14.75 -12.64
CA ASP A 27 16.67 -13.80 -13.76
C ASP A 27 17.05 -12.39 -13.28
N ALA A 28 18.34 -12.09 -13.36
CA ALA A 28 18.89 -10.80 -12.97
C ALA A 28 18.40 -9.63 -13.84
N GLU A 29 18.14 -9.88 -15.14
CA GLU A 29 17.68 -8.82 -16.06
C GLU A 29 16.22 -8.47 -15.79
N TRP A 30 15.37 -9.47 -15.54
CA TRP A 30 14.01 -9.24 -15.11
C TRP A 30 13.94 -8.51 -13.77
N MET A 31 14.75 -8.93 -12.78
CA MET A 31 14.80 -8.29 -11.48
C MET A 31 15.18 -6.81 -11.58
N GLU A 32 16.14 -6.48 -12.44
CA GLU A 32 16.52 -5.09 -12.70
C GLU A 32 15.35 -4.27 -13.27
N LYS A 33 14.62 -4.81 -14.25
CA LYS A 33 13.43 -4.15 -14.83
C LYS A 33 12.31 -4.01 -13.80
N PHE A 34 12.12 -4.99 -12.93
CA PHE A 34 11.15 -4.93 -11.84
C PHE A 34 11.48 -3.80 -10.86
N LEU A 35 12.75 -3.65 -10.44
CA LEU A 35 13.17 -2.54 -9.59
C LEU A 35 13.10 -1.21 -10.32
N ASP A 36 13.46 -1.15 -11.60
CA ASP A 36 13.33 0.06 -12.42
C ASP A 36 11.90 0.56 -12.43
N MET A 37 10.94 -0.34 -12.69
CA MET A 37 9.52 -0.03 -12.68
C MET A 37 9.05 0.40 -11.28
N GLY A 38 9.32 -0.40 -10.24
CA GLY A 38 8.83 -0.14 -8.89
C GLY A 38 9.39 1.12 -8.25
N THR A 39 10.64 1.47 -8.55
CA THR A 39 11.34 2.61 -7.96
C THR A 39 11.44 3.82 -8.91
N HIS A 40 10.77 3.77 -10.06
CA HIS A 40 10.91 4.79 -11.11
C HIS A 40 10.66 6.21 -10.60
N ALA A 41 9.52 6.42 -9.93
CA ALA A 41 9.10 7.73 -9.43
C ALA A 41 10.09 8.29 -8.38
N LEU A 42 10.59 7.43 -7.50
CA LEU A 42 11.59 7.78 -6.48
C LEU A 42 12.93 8.17 -7.14
N ARG A 43 13.43 7.36 -8.08
CA ARG A 43 14.71 7.61 -8.76
C ARG A 43 14.67 8.82 -9.68
N LYS A 44 13.49 9.21 -10.17
CA LYS A 44 13.28 10.45 -10.91
C LYS A 44 13.08 11.67 -10.00
N GLY A 45 12.98 11.48 -8.69
CA GLY A 45 12.73 12.56 -7.73
C GLY A 45 11.34 13.18 -7.86
N VAL A 46 10.37 12.46 -8.44
CA VAL A 46 8.97 12.92 -8.58
C VAL A 46 8.26 12.88 -7.23
N LEU A 47 8.62 11.91 -6.39
CA LEU A 47 8.20 11.80 -5.00
C LEU A 47 9.42 11.88 -4.12
N ASP A 48 9.30 12.56 -2.98
CA ASP A 48 10.32 12.50 -1.95
C ASP A 48 10.36 11.09 -1.32
N PRO A 49 11.51 10.68 -0.76
CA PRO A 49 11.66 9.35 -0.19
C PRO A 49 10.66 9.03 0.93
N LYS A 50 10.30 9.99 1.79
CA LYS A 50 9.39 9.74 2.92
C LYS A 50 7.98 9.44 2.41
N THR A 51 7.50 10.21 1.43
CA THR A 51 6.21 9.95 0.77
C THR A 51 6.19 8.59 0.07
N TYR A 52 7.29 8.20 -0.60
CA TYR A 52 7.39 6.88 -1.22
C TYR A 52 7.23 5.74 -0.18
N GLU A 53 7.88 5.86 0.97
CA GLU A 53 7.73 4.86 2.04
C GLU A 53 6.30 4.83 2.61
N PHE A 54 5.62 5.97 2.76
CA PHE A 54 4.21 5.98 3.17
C PHE A 54 3.29 5.25 2.19
N LEU A 55 3.51 5.42 0.88
CA LEU A 55 2.76 4.68 -0.14
C LEU A 55 3.05 3.18 -0.07
N ALA A 56 4.31 2.79 0.13
CA ALA A 56 4.68 1.39 0.27
C ALA A 56 4.05 0.75 1.54
N ILE A 57 4.05 1.46 2.68
CA ILE A 57 3.34 1.04 3.90
C ILE A 57 1.85 0.85 3.61
N ALA A 58 1.20 1.81 2.96
CA ALA A 58 -0.23 1.74 2.66
C ALA A 58 -0.58 0.51 1.80
N VAL A 59 0.21 0.24 0.76
CA VAL A 59 0.03 -0.93 -0.12
C VAL A 59 0.19 -2.23 0.67
N ASP A 60 1.28 -2.37 1.42
CA ASP A 60 1.59 -3.60 2.16
C ASP A 60 0.63 -3.84 3.34
N ALA A 61 0.18 -2.78 4.01
CA ALA A 61 -0.70 -2.87 5.18
C ALA A 61 -2.19 -3.02 4.82
N SER A 62 -2.57 -2.75 3.57
CA SER A 62 -3.97 -2.88 3.11
C SER A 62 -4.53 -4.28 3.43
N CYS A 63 -5.79 -4.36 3.84
CA CYS A 63 -6.45 -5.64 4.18
C CYS A 63 -6.56 -6.61 2.98
N THR A 64 -6.38 -6.08 1.76
CA THR A 64 -6.31 -6.84 0.51
C THR A 64 -4.92 -7.42 0.22
N HIS A 65 -3.89 -7.03 0.96
CA HIS A 65 -2.52 -7.49 0.75
C HIS A 65 -1.86 -8.09 2.01
N MET A 66 -1.86 -7.36 3.13
CA MET A 66 -1.34 -7.80 4.43
C MET A 66 0.09 -8.38 4.40
N TYR A 67 1.00 -7.76 3.65
CA TYR A 67 2.38 -8.22 3.51
C TYR A 67 3.27 -7.71 4.66
N SER A 68 3.20 -8.40 5.81
CA SER A 68 3.91 -8.02 7.04
C SER A 68 5.42 -7.73 6.88
N PRO A 69 6.21 -8.50 6.11
CA PRO A 69 7.63 -8.20 5.92
C PRO A 69 7.87 -6.83 5.27
N GLY A 70 7.04 -6.46 4.30
CA GLY A 70 7.11 -5.18 3.62
C GLY A 70 6.71 -4.02 4.55
N VAL A 71 5.59 -4.15 5.27
CA VAL A 71 5.17 -3.16 6.29
C VAL A 71 6.30 -2.84 7.26
N LYS A 72 6.95 -3.87 7.81
CA LYS A 72 8.06 -3.67 8.77
C LYS A 72 9.24 -2.92 8.15
N ARG A 73 9.65 -3.31 6.94
CA ARG A 73 10.76 -2.68 6.23
C ARG A 73 10.48 -1.21 5.90
N HIS A 74 9.30 -0.92 5.36
CA HIS A 74 8.94 0.42 4.93
C HIS A 74 8.67 1.35 6.11
N ILE A 75 8.12 0.85 7.24
CA ILE A 75 8.06 1.61 8.50
C ILE A 75 9.47 1.95 9.00
N ALA A 76 10.38 0.99 9.06
CA ALA A 76 11.74 1.25 9.51
C ALA A 76 12.44 2.31 8.64
N ARG A 77 12.28 2.20 7.31
CA ARG A 77 12.85 3.17 6.38
C ARG A 77 12.21 4.54 6.49
N ALA A 78 10.90 4.63 6.70
CA ALA A 78 10.22 5.90 6.93
C ALA A 78 10.75 6.60 8.20
N LEU A 79 10.97 5.84 9.28
CA LEU A 79 11.55 6.36 10.52
C LEU A 79 12.99 6.89 10.30
N ASP A 80 13.82 6.15 9.56
CA ASP A 80 15.17 6.60 9.19
C ASP A 80 15.17 7.91 8.39
N LEU A 81 14.09 8.17 7.64
CA LEU A 81 13.86 9.38 6.85
C LEU A 81 13.18 10.50 7.67
N GLY A 82 12.98 10.31 8.97
CA GLY A 82 12.41 11.30 9.88
C GLY A 82 10.88 11.32 9.93
N ALA A 83 10.21 10.24 9.50
CA ALA A 83 8.78 10.09 9.76
C ALA A 83 8.50 9.94 11.26
N THR A 84 7.37 10.46 11.73
CA THR A 84 6.95 10.25 13.12
C THR A 84 6.02 9.04 13.26
N PRO A 85 5.93 8.44 14.45
CA PRO A 85 4.93 7.39 14.73
C PRO A 85 3.50 7.82 14.42
N GLU A 86 3.17 9.10 14.62
CA GLU A 86 1.85 9.68 14.32
C GLU A 86 1.59 9.73 12.80
N GLU A 87 2.58 10.11 11.99
CA GLU A 87 2.46 10.06 10.52
C GLU A 87 2.23 8.62 10.03
N ILE A 88 2.96 7.65 10.60
CA ILE A 88 2.79 6.22 10.27
C ILE A 88 1.39 5.74 10.70
N MET A 89 0.94 6.10 11.90
CA MET A 89 -0.39 5.75 12.37
C MET A 89 -1.49 6.34 11.49
N ALA A 90 -1.32 7.57 11.01
CA ALA A 90 -2.25 8.20 10.07
C ALA A 90 -2.37 7.40 8.77
N VAL A 91 -1.25 6.93 8.20
CA VAL A 91 -1.26 6.06 7.00
C VAL A 91 -2.02 4.76 7.28
N LEU A 92 -1.80 4.12 8.43
CA LEU A 92 -2.50 2.89 8.81
C LEU A 92 -4.01 3.12 8.99
N GLN A 93 -4.40 4.24 9.59
CA GLN A 93 -5.81 4.64 9.72
C GLN A 93 -6.47 4.85 8.36
N CYS A 94 -5.78 5.47 7.39
CA CYS A 94 -6.31 5.65 6.05
C CYS A 94 -6.65 4.32 5.37
N VAL A 95 -5.78 3.30 5.50
CA VAL A 95 -6.01 2.00 4.85
C VAL A 95 -6.94 1.08 5.66
N ALA A 96 -7.16 1.32 6.95
CA ALA A 96 -8.10 0.56 7.77
C ALA A 96 -9.56 0.72 7.29
N VAL A 97 -9.89 1.85 6.65
CA VAL A 97 -11.25 2.15 6.16
C VAL A 97 -11.62 1.33 4.91
N LEU A 98 -10.67 0.69 4.22
CA LEU A 98 -10.93 -0.06 2.98
C LEU A 98 -12.06 -1.11 3.10
N GLY A 99 -12.31 -1.64 4.30
CA GLY A 99 -13.41 -2.57 4.56
C GLY A 99 -14.81 -2.01 4.24
N ILE A 100 -14.99 -0.68 4.28
CA ILE A 100 -16.27 -0.03 3.97
C ILE A 100 -16.75 -0.29 2.54
N HIS A 101 -15.84 -0.61 1.61
CA HIS A 101 -16.20 -0.92 0.23
C HIS A 101 -17.14 -2.12 0.13
N SER A 102 -17.07 -3.08 1.07
CA SER A 102 -18.01 -4.21 1.12
C SER A 102 -19.45 -3.73 1.39
N VAL A 103 -19.60 -2.74 2.26
CA VAL A 103 -20.90 -2.14 2.59
C VAL A 103 -21.38 -1.25 1.45
N ALA A 104 -20.49 -0.43 0.88
CA ALA A 104 -20.82 0.47 -0.23
C ALA A 104 -21.32 -0.29 -1.47
N LEU A 105 -20.73 -1.46 -1.75
CA LEU A 105 -21.18 -2.33 -2.84
C LEU A 105 -22.39 -3.20 -2.44
N GLY A 106 -22.39 -3.76 -1.22
CA GLY A 106 -23.43 -4.71 -0.80
C GLY A 106 -24.78 -4.07 -0.50
N THR A 107 -24.79 -2.83 0.01
CA THR A 107 -26.03 -2.16 0.44
C THR A 107 -26.99 -1.90 -0.72
N PRO A 108 -26.56 -1.34 -1.88
CA PRO A 108 -27.45 -1.20 -3.03
C PRO A 108 -28.04 -2.53 -3.51
N HIS A 109 -27.25 -3.60 -3.57
CA HIS A 109 -27.72 -4.92 -3.97
C HIS A 109 -28.74 -5.52 -2.99
N LEU A 110 -28.51 -5.30 -1.69
CA LEU A 110 -29.49 -5.70 -0.68
C LEU A 110 -30.81 -4.94 -0.87
N VAL A 111 -30.75 -3.64 -1.14
CA VAL A 111 -31.94 -2.81 -1.42
C VAL A 111 -32.68 -3.31 -2.67
N ASP A 112 -31.96 -3.62 -3.75
CA ASP A 112 -32.55 -4.18 -4.97
C ASP A 112 -33.32 -5.48 -4.69
N GLU A 113 -32.71 -6.39 -3.93
CA GLU A 113 -33.33 -7.68 -3.57
C GLU A 113 -34.54 -7.51 -2.64
N MET A 114 -34.47 -6.56 -1.70
CA MET A 114 -35.59 -6.25 -0.82
C MET A 114 -36.79 -5.72 -1.62
N ASN A 115 -36.54 -4.80 -2.56
CA ASN A 115 -37.58 -4.29 -3.45
C ASN A 115 -38.20 -5.41 -4.30
N ALA A 116 -37.37 -6.29 -4.89
CA ALA A 116 -37.83 -7.42 -5.68
C ALA A 116 -38.73 -8.40 -4.90
N ARG A 117 -38.52 -8.51 -3.58
CA ARG A 117 -39.32 -9.36 -2.68
C ARG A 117 -40.47 -8.64 -1.99
N GLY A 118 -40.69 -7.35 -2.26
CA GLY A 118 -41.68 -6.54 -1.56
C GLY A 118 -41.39 -6.37 -0.06
N MET A 119 -40.12 -6.44 0.33
CA MET A 119 -39.68 -6.22 1.71
C MET A 119 -39.47 -4.71 1.98
N PRO A 120 -39.81 -4.22 3.18
CA PRO A 120 -39.64 -2.81 3.51
C PRO A 120 -38.15 -2.43 3.60
N VAL A 121 -37.74 -1.39 2.87
CA VAL A 121 -36.39 -0.80 2.95
C VAL A 121 -36.33 0.22 4.09
N PRO A 122 -35.34 0.16 4.99
CA PRO A 122 -35.19 1.15 6.05
C PRO A 122 -34.94 2.54 5.49
N GLU A 123 -35.71 3.53 5.95
CA GLU A 123 -35.45 4.93 5.67
C GLU A 123 -34.12 5.37 6.32
N PRO A 124 -33.31 6.22 5.66
CA PRO A 124 -32.17 6.84 6.29
C PRO A 124 -32.60 7.55 7.57
N LYS A 125 -31.87 7.34 8.68
CA LYS A 125 -32.09 8.14 9.88
C LYS A 125 -31.77 9.61 9.55
N PRO A 126 -32.56 10.59 10.03
CA PRO A 126 -32.23 11.99 9.86
C PRO A 126 -30.83 12.24 10.44
N GLU A 127 -30.03 13.03 9.71
CA GLU A 127 -28.66 13.37 10.12
C GLU A 127 -28.65 13.88 11.56
N LEU A 128 -27.84 13.24 12.40
CA LEU A 128 -27.53 13.78 13.71
C LEU A 128 -26.83 15.12 13.47
N LYS A 129 -27.42 16.22 13.93
CA LYS A 129 -26.70 17.48 14.00
C LYS A 129 -25.54 17.26 14.98
N GLU A 130 -24.32 17.35 14.48
CA GLU A 130 -23.14 17.36 15.33
C GLU A 130 -23.18 18.66 16.16
N ASP A 131 -23.15 18.52 17.49
CA ASP A 131 -23.11 19.63 18.47
C ASP A 131 -21.73 20.30 18.53
#